data_AF-A0A644Z402-F1
#
_entry.id   AF-A0A644Z402-F1
#
_cell.length_a   1.000
_cell.length_b   1.000
_cell.length_c   1.000
_cell.angle_alpha   90.00
_cell.angle_beta   90.00
_cell.angle_gamma   90.00
#
_symmetry.space_group_name_H-M   'P 1'
#
loop_
_entity.id
_entity.type
_entity.pdbx_description
1 polymer ?
#
loop_
_entity_poly.entity_id
_entity_poly.type
_entity_poly.pdbx_seq_one_letter_code
_entity_poly.pdbx_strand_id
1 'polypeptide(L)'
;MATLPLIIYVFLRLFNSKDNKFNGKVSLLVLFPIISNFTAQGIFILGVWFIGLIYYSLKRKSINKNLLFGFLFLVIGYILVNLRLFYSMFMVKEILNRSIFNVPPSNLFQSFIDYLTKGFYHGSTLQYKIILPTVIIGVPFINFRYRRDGFTKIVSFSTVLIILFSFIAGLYDAKLLTEFIKAVVPPLDGFNWGRIVYFNRVLWYVAFCGILIGICKYSKIKYLAYMLAIMQICYIITVPVEYNDSVKNLFHKNFESKGNITYSEFYSQSLFSKIKKDVNYNGEAVIAFGYHPAVLTYNGFNTIDGYMNSYPLTYMKKFRELIAPELEINERDRAYFDMWGGRLYVYSSEMSYEPTRNKVTDSVNLNINMNIFSELKGKYILSRGKIKNSDELGIKLLNTYDDESGIYTIYLYER
;
A
#
# COMPACT_ATOMS: atom_id res chain seq x y z
N MET A 1 5.25 0.07 8.21
CA MET A 1 6.36 -0.86 7.91
C MET A 1 7.54 -0.69 8.85
N ALA A 2 7.97 0.53 9.18
CA ALA A 2 9.06 0.78 10.14
C ALA A 2 8.82 0.25 11.58
N THR A 3 7.59 -0.14 11.90
CA THR A 3 7.17 -0.59 13.24
C THR A 3 7.34 -2.09 13.49
N LEU A 4 7.72 -2.89 12.48
CA LEU A 4 7.92 -4.34 12.62
C LEU A 4 9.01 -4.73 13.63
N PRO A 5 10.20 -4.11 13.67
CA PRO A 5 11.21 -4.44 14.67
C PRO A 5 10.71 -4.25 16.11
N LEU A 6 9.94 -3.19 16.36
CA LEU A 6 9.38 -2.89 17.68
C LEU A 6 8.42 -3.99 18.13
N ILE A 7 7.46 -4.38 17.28
CA ILE A 7 6.46 -5.38 17.67
C ILE A 7 7.06 -6.78 17.82
N ILE A 8 8.05 -7.13 16.99
CA ILE A 8 8.82 -8.36 17.13
C ILE A 8 9.61 -8.36 18.45
N TYR A 9 10.25 -7.25 18.80
CA TYR A 9 10.94 -7.10 20.08
C TYR A 9 9.99 -7.31 21.27
N VAL A 10 8.81 -6.66 21.25
CA VAL A 10 7.80 -6.83 22.31
C VAL A 10 7.34 -8.28 22.39
N PHE A 11 6.99 -8.89 21.25
CA PHE A 11 6.61 -10.30 21.19
C PHE A 11 7.69 -11.21 21.80
N LEU A 12 8.96 -11.05 21.41
CA LEU A 12 10.06 -11.87 21.93
C LEU A 12 10.29 -11.67 23.43
N ARG A 13 10.11 -10.45 23.95
CA ARG A 13 10.19 -10.17 25.40
C ARG A 13 9.10 -10.89 26.17
N LEU A 14 7.87 -10.87 25.66
CA LEU A 14 6.73 -11.56 26.27
C LEU A 14 6.87 -13.09 26.16
N PHE A 15 7.28 -13.57 24.98
CA PHE A 15 7.47 -15.00 24.70
C PHE A 15 8.56 -15.63 25.57
N ASN A 16 9.66 -14.90 25.83
CA ASN A 16 10.74 -15.39 26.68
C ASN A 16 10.54 -15.12 28.18
N SER A 17 9.48 -14.40 28.56
CA SER A 17 9.15 -14.17 29.97
C SER A 17 8.82 -15.50 30.64
N LYS A 18 9.50 -15.76 31.76
CA LYS A 18 9.14 -16.84 32.70
C LYS A 18 8.05 -16.41 33.67
N ASP A 19 7.82 -15.10 33.79
CA ASP A 19 6.76 -14.57 34.64
C ASP A 19 5.42 -14.64 33.91
N ASN A 20 4.47 -15.33 34.54
CA ASN A 20 3.09 -15.46 34.08
C ASN A 20 2.12 -14.52 34.83
N LYS A 21 2.63 -13.66 35.72
CA LYS A 21 1.85 -12.56 36.29
C LYS A 21 1.54 -11.54 35.22
N PHE A 22 0.31 -11.08 35.22
CA PHE A 22 -0.14 -10.08 34.26
C PHE A 22 0.59 -8.74 34.50
N ASN A 23 1.17 -8.19 33.44
CA ASN A 23 1.81 -6.88 33.43
C ASN A 23 0.89 -5.90 32.70
N GLY A 24 0.32 -4.94 33.43
CA GLY A 24 -0.60 -3.95 32.88
C GLY A 24 -0.04 -3.15 31.70
N LYS A 25 1.28 -3.00 31.57
CA LYS A 25 1.92 -2.29 30.44
C LYS A 25 1.62 -2.92 29.07
N VAL A 26 1.22 -4.19 29.05
CA VAL A 26 0.81 -4.90 27.83
C VAL A 26 -0.42 -4.24 27.18
N SER A 27 -1.25 -3.53 27.95
CA SER A 27 -2.41 -2.79 27.42
C SER A 27 -2.06 -1.71 26.39
N LEU A 28 -0.84 -1.15 26.47
CA LEU A 28 -0.36 -0.15 25.51
C LEU A 28 -0.30 -0.66 24.07
N LEU A 29 -0.31 -1.99 23.86
CA LEU A 29 -0.38 -2.58 22.53
C LEU A 29 -1.67 -2.22 21.78
N VAL A 30 -2.73 -1.80 22.47
CA VAL A 30 -3.95 -1.28 21.83
C VAL A 30 -3.67 -0.04 20.95
N LEU A 31 -2.61 0.71 21.24
CA LEU A 31 -2.22 1.91 20.49
C LEU A 31 -1.32 1.60 19.29
N PHE A 32 -0.73 0.40 19.20
CA PHE A 32 0.17 0.03 18.11
C PHE A 32 -0.45 0.18 16.71
N PRO A 33 -1.75 -0.13 16.50
CA PRO A 33 -2.43 0.07 15.23
C PRO A 33 -2.49 1.52 14.75
N ILE A 34 -2.34 2.52 15.63
CA ILE A 34 -2.29 3.95 15.23
C ILE A 34 -1.08 4.23 14.32
N ILE A 35 0.03 3.53 14.56
CA ILE A 35 1.29 3.67 13.82
C ILE A 35 1.55 2.50 12.85
N SER A 36 0.56 1.62 12.66
CA SER A 36 0.69 0.40 11.84
C SER A 36 -0.52 0.17 10.95
N ASN A 37 -0.27 -0.08 9.68
CA ASN A 37 -1.32 -0.41 8.73
C ASN A 37 -1.79 -1.88 8.87
N PHE A 38 -3.10 -2.09 9.08
CA PHE A 38 -3.71 -3.42 9.24
C PHE A 38 -3.60 -4.29 7.98
N THR A 39 -4.04 -3.76 6.84
CA THR A 39 -4.09 -4.50 5.56
C THR A 39 -2.71 -4.75 4.95
N ALA A 40 -1.71 -3.96 5.34
CA ALA A 40 -0.33 -4.15 4.91
C ALA A 40 0.37 -5.23 5.75
N GLN A 41 0.42 -5.08 7.07
CA GLN A 41 1.23 -5.93 7.95
C GLN A 41 0.48 -6.43 9.19
N GLY A 42 -0.57 -5.75 9.64
CA GLY A 42 -1.26 -6.05 10.90
C GLY A 42 -1.87 -7.44 10.94
N ILE A 43 -2.55 -7.87 9.87
CA ILE A 43 -3.11 -9.23 9.79
C ILE A 43 -2.02 -10.31 9.94
N PHE A 44 -0.85 -10.11 9.34
CA PHE A 44 0.27 -11.05 9.43
C PHE A 44 0.95 -11.01 10.80
N ILE A 45 1.07 -9.83 11.42
CA ILE A 45 1.53 -9.69 12.82
C ILE A 45 0.63 -10.50 13.75
N LEU A 46 -0.69 -10.34 13.63
CA LEU A 46 -1.66 -11.09 14.42
C LEU A 46 -1.54 -12.60 14.17
N GLY A 47 -1.42 -13.02 12.90
CA GLY A 47 -1.24 -14.44 12.55
C GLY A 47 0.02 -15.05 13.15
N VAL A 48 1.18 -14.40 13.00
CA VAL A 48 2.46 -14.88 13.57
C VAL A 48 2.41 -14.88 15.10
N TRP A 49 1.82 -13.85 15.71
CA TRP A 49 1.66 -13.78 17.16
C TRP A 49 0.77 -14.90 17.69
N PHE A 50 -0.34 -15.18 17.00
CA PHE A 50 -1.27 -16.25 17.34
C PHE A 50 -0.61 -17.64 17.22
N ILE A 51 0.12 -17.91 16.14
CA ILE A 51 0.92 -19.13 15.98
C ILE A 51 1.94 -19.24 17.12
N GLY A 52 2.60 -18.14 17.48
CA GLY A 52 3.52 -18.05 18.59
C GLY A 52 2.87 -18.39 19.94
N LEU A 53 1.65 -17.89 20.19
CA LEU A 53 0.87 -18.19 21.39
C LEU A 53 0.50 -19.68 21.46
N ILE A 54 0.07 -20.28 20.35
CA ILE A 54 -0.23 -21.72 20.28
C ILE A 54 1.04 -22.52 20.55
N TYR A 55 2.14 -22.22 19.85
CA TYR A 55 3.41 -22.91 20.02
C TYR A 55 3.92 -22.82 21.46
N TYR A 56 3.83 -21.65 22.09
CA TYR A 56 4.18 -21.47 23.50
C TYR A 56 3.32 -22.37 24.38
N SER A 57 2.01 -22.34 24.17
CA SER A 57 1.03 -23.07 24.99
C SER A 57 1.23 -24.58 24.90
N LEU A 58 1.48 -25.11 23.70
CA LEU A 58 1.78 -26.53 23.48
C LEU A 58 3.12 -26.92 24.13
N LYS A 59 4.17 -26.11 23.96
CA LYS A 59 5.50 -26.41 24.48
C LYS A 59 5.60 -26.33 26.00
N ARG A 60 4.89 -25.39 26.61
CA ARG A 60 4.92 -25.15 28.07
C ARG A 60 3.75 -25.77 28.81
N LYS A 61 2.78 -26.35 28.09
CA LYS A 61 1.50 -26.85 28.62
C LYS A 61 0.79 -25.79 29.49
N SER A 62 0.97 -24.51 29.16
CA SER A 62 0.46 -23.37 29.94
C SER A 62 0.28 -22.15 29.04
N ILE A 63 -0.76 -21.37 29.26
CA ILE A 63 -0.98 -20.11 28.54
C ILE A 63 -0.23 -18.98 29.26
N ASN A 64 0.59 -18.23 28.51
CA ASN A 64 1.20 -17.00 29.02
C ASN A 64 0.19 -15.85 28.96
N LYS A 65 -0.24 -15.34 30.12
CA LYS A 65 -1.24 -14.27 30.22
C LYS A 65 -0.83 -13.03 29.46
N ASN A 66 0.43 -12.61 29.56
CA ASN A 66 0.91 -11.42 28.86
C ASN A 66 0.93 -11.59 27.34
N LEU A 67 1.28 -12.79 26.87
CA LEU A 67 1.26 -13.10 25.44
C LEU A 67 -0.17 -13.13 24.87
N LEU A 68 -1.12 -13.69 25.62
CA LEU A 68 -2.54 -13.71 25.28
C LEU A 68 -3.15 -12.31 25.31
N PHE A 69 -3.03 -11.59 26.43
CA PHE A 69 -3.61 -10.25 26.53
C PHE A 69 -2.94 -9.27 25.57
N GLY A 70 -1.64 -9.41 25.29
CA GLY A 70 -0.98 -8.61 24.26
C GLY A 70 -1.57 -8.84 22.88
N PHE A 71 -1.86 -10.09 22.54
CA PHE A 71 -2.59 -10.42 21.31
C PHE A 71 -3.98 -9.79 21.30
N LEU A 72 -4.76 -9.93 22.37
CA LEU A 72 -6.12 -9.36 22.46
C LEU A 72 -6.12 -7.83 22.34
N PHE A 73 -5.20 -7.14 23.01
CA PHE A 73 -5.08 -5.68 22.89
C PHE A 73 -4.71 -5.25 21.48
N LEU A 74 -3.83 -5.98 20.79
CA LEU A 74 -3.54 -5.72 19.37
C LEU A 74 -4.78 -5.90 18.50
N VAL A 75 -5.54 -6.99 18.69
CA VAL A 75 -6.79 -7.25 17.95
C VAL A 75 -7.78 -6.11 18.16
N ILE A 76 -8.05 -5.75 19.42
CA ILE A 76 -8.96 -4.65 19.78
C ILE A 76 -8.49 -3.35 19.13
N GLY A 77 -7.21 -3.01 19.25
CA GLY A 77 -6.66 -1.79 18.64
C GLY A 77 -6.84 -1.76 17.12
N TYR A 78 -6.63 -2.90 16.43
CA TYR A 78 -6.78 -2.95 14.98
C TYR A 78 -8.24 -2.80 14.56
N ILE A 79 -9.17 -3.39 15.31
CA ILE A 79 -10.60 -3.21 15.08
C ILE A 79 -10.99 -1.74 15.27
N LEU A 80 -10.57 -1.11 16.37
CA LEU A 80 -10.90 0.29 16.69
C LEU A 80 -10.34 1.28 15.65
N VAL A 81 -9.08 1.11 15.22
CA VAL A 81 -8.47 2.00 14.23
C VAL A 81 -9.07 1.78 12.83
N ASN A 82 -9.53 0.56 12.52
CA ASN A 82 -10.04 0.20 11.20
C ASN A 82 -11.55 -0.08 11.21
N LEU A 83 -12.32 0.58 12.09
CA LEU A 83 -13.76 0.31 12.28
C LEU A 83 -14.54 0.29 10.96
N ARG A 84 -14.25 1.23 10.05
CA ARG A 84 -14.92 1.29 8.73
C ARG A 84 -14.66 0.04 7.89
N LEU A 85 -13.43 -0.48 7.92
CA LEU A 85 -13.06 -1.71 7.20
C LEU A 85 -13.74 -2.93 7.80
N PHE A 86 -13.70 -3.08 9.13
CA PHE A 86 -14.36 -4.19 9.81
C PHE A 86 -15.89 -4.12 9.62
N TYR A 87 -16.47 -2.91 9.69
CA TYR A 87 -17.88 -2.69 9.36
C TYR A 87 -18.20 -3.10 7.92
N SER A 88 -17.38 -2.68 6.94
CA SER A 88 -17.60 -3.08 5.54
C SER A 88 -17.44 -4.59 5.31
N MET A 89 -16.58 -5.27 6.07
CA MET A 89 -16.37 -6.71 5.92
C MET A 89 -17.45 -7.57 6.60
N PHE A 90 -17.95 -7.16 7.76
CA PHE A 90 -18.81 -8.00 8.60
C PHE A 90 -20.28 -7.55 8.63
N MET A 91 -20.56 -6.26 8.39
CA MET A 91 -21.92 -5.70 8.50
C MET A 91 -22.55 -5.37 7.15
N VAL A 92 -21.75 -4.92 6.16
CA VAL A 92 -22.26 -4.67 4.81
C VAL A 92 -22.52 -6.00 4.11
N LYS A 93 -23.79 -6.26 3.78
CA LYS A 93 -24.22 -7.51 3.11
C LYS A 93 -24.16 -7.44 1.59
N GLU A 94 -23.80 -6.28 1.04
CA GLU A 94 -23.63 -6.12 -0.41
C GLU A 94 -22.30 -6.72 -0.86
N ILE A 95 -22.31 -7.32 -2.05
CA ILE A 95 -21.08 -7.80 -2.69
C ILE A 95 -20.19 -6.59 -2.97
N LEU A 96 -18.94 -6.65 -2.53
CA LEU A 96 -17.96 -5.60 -2.74
C LEU A 96 -17.23 -5.78 -4.07
N ASN A 97 -16.72 -4.68 -4.64
CA ASN A 97 -15.94 -4.67 -5.88
C ASN A 97 -14.72 -5.62 -5.84
N ARG A 98 -14.18 -5.93 -4.66
CA ARG A 98 -13.07 -6.88 -4.49
C ARG A 98 -13.37 -8.30 -4.96
N SER A 99 -14.64 -8.69 -5.01
CA SER A 99 -15.04 -10.04 -5.44
C SER A 99 -14.74 -10.33 -6.92
N ILE A 100 -14.55 -9.29 -7.74
CA ILE A 100 -14.28 -9.42 -9.18
C ILE A 100 -12.83 -9.07 -9.55
N PHE A 101 -11.96 -8.84 -8.56
CA PHE A 101 -10.55 -8.57 -8.81
C PHE A 101 -9.91 -9.77 -9.50
N ASN A 102 -9.44 -9.54 -10.73
CA ASN A 102 -8.86 -10.60 -11.54
C ASN A 102 -7.52 -10.16 -12.13
N VAL A 103 -6.46 -10.27 -11.35
CA VAL A 103 -5.09 -10.10 -11.86
C VAL A 103 -4.66 -11.42 -12.50
N PRO A 104 -4.08 -11.48 -13.71
CA PRO A 104 -3.60 -12.73 -14.30
C PRO A 104 -2.56 -13.41 -13.40
N PRO A 105 -2.55 -14.75 -13.30
CA PRO A 105 -1.54 -15.46 -12.53
C PRO A 105 -0.14 -15.21 -13.13
N SER A 106 0.83 -15.02 -12.25
CA SER A 106 2.24 -14.92 -12.64
C SER A 106 2.96 -16.27 -12.49
N ASN A 107 4.15 -16.38 -13.07
CA ASN A 107 4.97 -17.57 -12.90
C ASN A 107 5.49 -17.66 -11.45
N LEU A 108 5.14 -18.76 -10.75
CA LEU A 108 5.52 -19.01 -9.36
C LEU A 108 7.02 -18.82 -9.09
N PHE A 109 7.86 -19.43 -9.93
CA PHE A 109 9.31 -19.41 -9.72
C PHE A 109 9.87 -18.01 -9.92
N GLN A 110 9.41 -17.30 -10.96
CA GLN A 110 9.80 -15.91 -11.19
C GLN A 110 9.37 -15.01 -10.03
N SER A 111 8.11 -15.10 -9.59
CA SER A 111 7.61 -14.34 -8.43
C SER A 111 8.40 -14.66 -7.15
N PHE A 112 8.70 -15.93 -6.89
CA PHE A 112 9.55 -16.34 -5.76
C PHE A 112 10.92 -15.65 -5.79
N ILE A 113 11.60 -15.67 -6.94
CA ILE A 113 12.90 -15.03 -7.12
C ILE A 113 12.80 -13.50 -6.97
N ASP A 114 11.76 -12.88 -7.52
CA ASP A 114 11.54 -11.44 -7.38
C ASP A 114 11.30 -11.04 -5.92
N TYR A 115 10.48 -11.78 -5.16
CA TYR A 115 10.30 -11.53 -3.73
C TYR A 115 11.57 -11.76 -2.90
N LEU A 116 12.36 -12.78 -3.25
CA LEU A 116 13.63 -13.07 -2.59
C LEU A 116 14.66 -11.96 -2.83
N THR A 117 14.76 -11.47 -4.06
CA THR A 117 15.81 -10.53 -4.49
C THR A 117 15.41 -9.07 -4.32
N LYS A 118 14.21 -8.67 -4.75
CA LYS A 118 13.74 -7.28 -4.83
C LYS A 118 12.69 -6.93 -3.78
N GLY A 119 11.99 -7.93 -3.23
CA GLY A 119 10.91 -7.75 -2.26
C GLY A 119 9.57 -7.43 -2.92
N PHE A 120 8.64 -6.84 -2.17
CA PHE A 120 7.32 -6.41 -2.68
C PHE A 120 7.45 -5.09 -3.42
N TYR A 121 6.70 -4.82 -4.50
CA TYR A 121 6.86 -3.59 -5.28
C TYR A 121 6.60 -2.30 -4.44
N HIS A 122 5.43 -2.18 -3.77
CA HIS A 122 5.14 -1.13 -2.76
C HIS A 122 5.95 -1.27 -1.47
N GLY A 123 6.99 -2.09 -1.50
CA GLY A 123 7.81 -2.31 -0.37
C GLY A 123 9.17 -2.85 -0.74
N SER A 124 9.75 -2.30 -1.80
CA SER A 124 11.01 -2.78 -2.33
C SER A 124 12.10 -2.70 -1.27
N THR A 125 12.96 -3.70 -1.30
CA THR A 125 14.04 -3.86 -0.34
C THR A 125 15.38 -3.86 -1.06
N LEU A 126 16.38 -3.26 -0.42
CA LEU A 126 17.72 -3.07 -0.98
C LEU A 126 18.70 -4.17 -0.54
N GLN A 127 18.22 -5.40 -0.40
CA GLN A 127 19.03 -6.55 0.05
C GLN A 127 19.86 -7.16 -1.08
N TYR A 128 19.40 -7.07 -2.33
CA TYR A 128 19.94 -7.84 -3.47
C TYR A 128 21.46 -7.71 -3.65
N LYS A 129 22.03 -6.51 -3.52
CA LYS A 129 23.44 -6.27 -3.90
C LYS A 129 24.47 -6.67 -2.85
N ILE A 130 24.14 -6.51 -1.56
CA ILE A 130 25.12 -6.67 -0.47
C ILE A 130 24.64 -7.72 0.53
N ILE A 131 23.44 -7.53 1.10
CA ILE A 131 22.90 -8.44 2.11
C ILE A 131 22.73 -9.86 1.56
N LEU A 132 22.10 -10.01 0.39
CA LEU A 132 21.79 -11.33 -0.19
C LEU A 132 23.07 -12.15 -0.46
N PRO A 133 24.09 -11.67 -1.20
CA PRO A 133 25.37 -12.36 -1.34
C PRO A 133 26.05 -12.66 0.01
N THR A 134 26.02 -11.70 0.95
CA THR A 134 26.59 -11.92 2.29
C THR A 134 25.89 -13.06 3.02
N VAL A 135 24.57 -13.17 2.90
CA VAL A 135 23.78 -14.24 3.52
C VAL A 135 24.02 -15.59 2.84
N ILE A 136 24.01 -15.63 1.51
CA ILE A 136 24.25 -16.87 0.74
C ILE A 136 25.61 -17.48 1.08
N ILE A 137 26.67 -16.65 1.18
CA ILE A 137 28.03 -17.10 1.50
C ILE A 137 28.19 -17.33 3.01
N GLY A 138 27.66 -16.43 3.83
CA GLY A 138 27.87 -16.40 5.27
C GLY A 138 27.15 -17.51 6.02
N VAL A 139 25.95 -17.92 5.58
CA VAL A 139 25.17 -18.97 6.27
C VAL A 139 25.87 -20.33 6.24
N PRO A 140 26.32 -20.87 5.08
CA PRO A 140 27.10 -22.10 5.04
C PRO A 140 28.40 -21.99 5.83
N PHE A 141 29.13 -20.87 5.69
CA PHE A 141 30.40 -20.66 6.38
C PHE A 141 30.25 -20.72 7.91
N ILE A 142 29.27 -20.00 8.45
CA ILE A 142 29.04 -19.95 9.89
C ILE A 142 28.53 -21.29 10.42
N ASN A 143 27.65 -21.97 9.68
CA ASN A 143 27.18 -23.30 10.05
C ASN A 143 28.27 -24.37 9.96
N PHE A 144 29.23 -24.23 9.06
CA PHE A 144 30.37 -25.14 8.98
C PHE A 144 31.36 -24.90 10.12
N ARG A 145 31.74 -23.63 10.35
CA ARG A 145 32.84 -23.26 11.25
C ARG A 145 32.44 -23.12 12.72
N TYR A 146 31.22 -22.65 13.00
CA TYR A 146 30.76 -22.24 14.33
C TYR A 146 29.53 -23.02 14.79
N ARG A 147 29.46 -24.31 14.40
CA ARG A 147 28.36 -25.22 14.71
C ARG A 147 27.87 -25.04 16.15
N ARG A 148 26.58 -24.72 16.30
CA ARG A 148 25.78 -24.77 17.54
C ARG A 148 25.80 -23.55 18.48
N ASP A 149 26.41 -22.41 18.14
CA ASP A 149 26.17 -21.16 18.91
C ASP A 149 24.74 -20.62 18.65
N GLY A 150 24.12 -19.98 19.65
CA GLY A 150 22.74 -19.52 19.62
C GLY A 150 22.42 -18.59 18.45
N PHE A 151 23.37 -17.72 18.07
CA PHE A 151 23.18 -16.81 16.94
C PHE A 151 23.15 -17.52 15.58
N THR A 152 23.88 -18.64 15.40
CA THR A 152 23.88 -19.42 14.15
C THR A 152 22.50 -20.00 13.85
N LYS A 153 21.78 -20.41 14.91
CA LYS A 153 20.39 -20.86 14.83
C LYS A 153 19.45 -19.73 14.41
N ILE A 154 19.63 -18.54 14.98
CA ILE A 154 18.82 -17.35 14.63
C ILE A 154 19.02 -16.96 13.17
N VAL A 155 20.27 -16.92 12.70
CA VAL A 155 20.59 -16.62 11.29
C VAL A 155 19.95 -17.65 10.37
N SER A 156 20.17 -18.94 10.62
CA SER A 156 19.65 -20.01 9.77
C SER A 156 18.11 -20.04 9.77
N PHE A 157 17.50 -19.86 10.94
CA PHE A 157 16.04 -19.76 11.06
C PHE A 157 15.48 -18.55 10.30
N SER A 158 16.16 -17.40 10.37
CA SER A 158 15.77 -16.21 9.61
C SER A 158 15.84 -16.46 8.10
N THR A 159 16.89 -17.14 7.62
CA THR A 159 17.03 -17.52 6.20
C THR A 159 15.93 -18.47 5.74
N VAL A 160 15.57 -19.46 6.56
CA VAL A 160 14.45 -20.37 6.25
C VAL A 160 13.13 -19.60 6.18
N LEU A 161 12.86 -18.69 7.10
CA LEU A 161 11.65 -17.87 7.08
C LEU A 161 11.60 -16.94 5.85
N ILE A 162 12.73 -16.37 5.46
CA ILE A 162 12.82 -15.54 4.25
C ILE A 162 12.40 -16.34 3.01
N ILE A 163 12.96 -17.54 2.84
CA ILE A 163 12.65 -18.43 1.72
C ILE A 163 11.17 -18.82 1.76
N LEU A 164 10.66 -19.21 2.95
CA LEU A 164 9.27 -19.59 3.14
C LEU A 164 8.31 -18.45 2.79
N PHE A 165 8.55 -17.23 3.30
CA PHE A 165 7.66 -16.09 3.04
C PHE A 165 7.72 -15.62 1.58
N SER A 166 8.90 -15.66 0.95
CA SER A 166 9.00 -15.41 -0.50
C SER A 166 8.25 -16.46 -1.31
N PHE A 167 8.28 -17.73 -0.88
CA PHE A 167 7.56 -18.81 -1.55
C PHE A 167 6.04 -18.68 -1.39
N ILE A 168 5.56 -18.36 -0.18
CA ILE A 168 4.15 -18.08 0.07
C ILE A 168 3.65 -16.91 -0.80
N ALA A 169 4.47 -15.88 -0.98
CA ALA A 169 4.12 -14.78 -1.87
C ALA A 169 4.14 -15.17 -3.36
N GLY A 170 5.08 -16.03 -3.77
CA GLY A 170 5.03 -16.64 -5.10
C GLY A 170 3.77 -17.47 -5.34
N LEU A 171 3.32 -18.25 -4.35
CA LEU A 171 2.06 -19.01 -4.40
C LEU A 171 0.84 -18.10 -4.52
N TYR A 172 0.88 -16.93 -3.89
CA TYR A 172 -0.17 -15.92 -4.02
C TYR A 172 -0.23 -15.34 -5.45
N ASP A 173 0.91 -14.91 -6.01
CA ASP A 173 0.97 -14.36 -7.37
C ASP A 173 0.60 -15.40 -8.44
N ALA A 174 0.90 -16.67 -8.19
CA ALA A 174 0.49 -17.79 -9.03
C ALA A 174 -0.99 -18.22 -8.83
N LYS A 175 -1.77 -17.49 -8.02
CA LYS A 175 -3.17 -17.75 -7.61
C LYS A 175 -3.44 -19.03 -6.81
N LEU A 176 -2.48 -19.94 -6.69
CA LEU A 176 -2.63 -21.19 -5.95
C LEU A 176 -3.04 -20.98 -4.48
N LEU A 177 -2.48 -19.98 -3.81
CA LEU A 177 -2.85 -19.66 -2.43
C LEU A 177 -4.23 -19.02 -2.32
N THR A 178 -4.58 -18.15 -3.26
CA THR A 178 -5.85 -17.41 -3.25
C THR A 178 -7.03 -18.37 -3.39
N GLU A 179 -6.95 -19.34 -4.31
CA GLU A 179 -8.00 -20.36 -4.49
C GLU A 179 -8.19 -21.22 -3.24
N PHE A 180 -7.09 -21.62 -2.59
CA PHE A 180 -7.13 -22.35 -1.34
C PHE A 180 -7.79 -21.55 -0.20
N ILE A 181 -7.39 -20.29 0.00
CA ILE A 181 -7.97 -19.42 1.04
C ILE A 181 -9.46 -19.20 0.79
N LYS A 182 -9.86 -18.95 -0.47
CA LYS A 182 -11.26 -18.78 -0.84
C LYS A 182 -12.10 -20.01 -0.50
N ALA A 183 -11.56 -21.22 -0.65
CA ALA A 183 -12.26 -22.45 -0.31
C ALA A 183 -12.37 -22.71 1.20
N VAL A 184 -11.33 -22.39 1.98
CA VAL A 184 -11.26 -22.74 3.41
C VAL A 184 -11.77 -21.63 4.33
N VAL A 185 -11.46 -20.37 4.01
CA VAL A 185 -11.83 -19.19 4.81
C VAL A 185 -12.30 -18.04 3.91
N PRO A 186 -13.52 -18.13 3.32
CA PRO A 186 -14.04 -17.14 2.38
C PRO A 186 -13.97 -15.67 2.86
N PRO A 187 -14.18 -15.32 4.14
CA PRO A 187 -14.07 -13.94 4.62
C PRO A 187 -12.68 -13.30 4.49
N LEU A 188 -11.63 -14.12 4.25
CA LEU A 188 -10.27 -13.63 4.02
C LEU A 188 -9.90 -13.59 2.53
N ASP A 189 -10.84 -13.88 1.63
CA ASP A 189 -10.68 -13.63 0.20
C ASP A 189 -10.50 -12.12 -0.07
N GLY A 190 -9.76 -11.79 -1.13
CA GLY A 190 -9.45 -10.40 -1.49
C GLY A 190 -8.36 -9.71 -0.64
N PHE A 191 -7.78 -10.37 0.37
CA PHE A 191 -6.54 -9.92 1.00
C PHE A 191 -5.33 -10.26 0.14
N ASN A 192 -4.36 -9.35 0.09
CA ASN A 192 -3.09 -9.61 -0.58
C ASN A 192 -2.15 -10.39 0.35
N TRP A 193 -2.20 -11.71 0.25
CA TRP A 193 -1.37 -12.62 1.06
C TRP A 193 0.12 -12.57 0.73
N GLY A 194 0.47 -12.08 -0.48
CA GLY A 194 1.86 -11.84 -0.87
C GLY A 194 2.59 -10.86 0.05
N ARG A 195 1.86 -10.00 0.76
CA ARG A 195 2.42 -9.03 1.73
C ARG A 195 3.07 -9.67 2.96
N ILE A 196 2.98 -10.98 3.17
CA ILE A 196 3.74 -11.67 4.22
C ILE A 196 5.26 -11.40 4.12
N VAL A 197 5.76 -11.11 2.92
CA VAL A 197 7.17 -10.75 2.66
C VAL A 197 7.59 -9.45 3.33
N TYR A 198 6.69 -8.64 3.90
CA TYR A 198 7.10 -7.50 4.72
C TYR A 198 7.96 -7.92 5.92
N PHE A 199 7.81 -9.14 6.44
CA PHE A 199 8.72 -9.67 7.46
C PHE A 199 10.15 -9.85 6.95
N ASN A 200 10.35 -10.11 5.65
CA ASN A 200 11.68 -10.28 5.06
C ASN A 200 12.54 -9.02 5.23
N ARG A 201 11.93 -7.83 5.33
CA ARG A 201 12.64 -6.58 5.67
C ARG A 201 13.40 -6.66 6.98
N VAL A 202 12.85 -7.34 7.99
CA VAL A 202 13.52 -7.49 9.28
C VAL A 202 14.44 -8.71 9.24
N LEU A 203 13.97 -9.83 8.69
CA LEU A 203 14.69 -11.09 8.68
C LEU A 203 16.01 -10.99 7.89
N TRP A 204 16.03 -10.28 6.75
CA TRP A 204 17.26 -10.06 5.98
C TRP A 204 18.33 -9.37 6.81
N TYR A 205 17.96 -8.35 7.58
CA TYR A 205 18.90 -7.62 8.43
C TYR A 205 19.29 -8.40 9.68
N VAL A 206 18.38 -9.20 10.26
CA VAL A 206 18.75 -10.11 11.35
C VAL A 206 19.78 -11.14 10.89
N ALA A 207 19.57 -11.76 9.73
CA ALA A 207 20.52 -12.70 9.14
C ALA A 207 21.85 -12.02 8.81
N PHE A 208 21.81 -10.85 8.18
CA PHE A 208 22.99 -10.05 7.84
C PHE A 208 23.80 -9.67 9.08
N CYS A 209 23.18 -9.04 10.08
CA CYS A 209 23.84 -8.63 11.32
C CYS A 209 24.42 -9.84 12.07
N GLY A 210 23.69 -10.97 12.12
CA GLY A 210 24.22 -12.19 12.73
C GLY A 210 25.48 -12.71 12.03
N ILE A 211 25.55 -12.58 10.71
CA ILE A 211 26.76 -12.93 9.95
C ILE A 211 27.91 -11.96 10.25
N LEU A 212 27.65 -10.66 10.23
CA LEU A 212 28.66 -9.65 10.54
C LEU A 212 29.22 -9.83 11.96
N ILE A 213 28.35 -10.10 12.94
CA ILE A 213 28.76 -10.42 14.32
C ILE A 213 29.62 -11.68 14.35
N GLY A 214 29.23 -12.73 13.61
CA GLY A 214 30.03 -13.94 13.47
C GLY A 214 31.42 -13.67 12.90
N ILE A 215 31.52 -12.84 11.85
CA ILE A 215 32.82 -12.41 11.28
C ILE A 215 33.65 -11.67 12.33
N CYS A 216 33.06 -10.69 13.03
CA CYS A 216 33.77 -9.90 14.04
C CYS A 216 34.25 -10.73 15.24
N LYS A 217 33.43 -11.69 15.70
CA LYS A 217 33.71 -12.49 16.89
C LYS A 217 34.74 -13.59 16.63
N TYR A 218 34.76 -14.15 15.42
CA TYR A 218 35.51 -15.38 15.17
C TYR A 218 36.51 -15.33 14.01
N SER A 219 36.50 -14.28 13.19
CA SER A 219 37.42 -14.15 12.07
C SER A 219 38.39 -12.98 12.26
N LYS A 220 39.58 -13.09 11.68
CA LYS A 220 40.59 -12.01 11.68
C LYS A 220 40.20 -10.84 10.76
N ILE A 221 39.20 -11.02 9.90
CA ILE A 221 38.78 -10.04 8.87
C ILE A 221 37.64 -9.11 9.34
N LYS A 222 37.59 -8.72 10.61
CA LYS A 222 36.52 -7.86 11.17
C LYS A 222 36.26 -6.58 10.37
N TYR A 223 37.28 -6.02 9.70
CA TYR A 223 37.12 -4.85 8.83
C TYR A 223 36.24 -5.11 7.60
N LEU A 224 36.18 -6.35 7.10
CA LEU A 224 35.23 -6.75 6.05
C LEU A 224 33.80 -6.57 6.55
N ALA A 225 33.51 -6.92 7.80
CA ALA A 225 32.16 -6.77 8.35
C ALA A 225 31.76 -5.28 8.47
N TYR A 226 32.68 -4.42 8.90
CA TYR A 226 32.46 -2.98 8.94
C TYR A 226 32.27 -2.39 7.54
N MET A 227 33.10 -2.80 6.58
CA MET A 227 32.98 -2.39 5.18
C MET A 227 31.62 -2.78 4.60
N LEU A 228 31.17 -4.04 4.78
CA LEU A 228 29.86 -4.50 4.31
C LEU A 228 28.70 -3.71 4.96
N ALA A 229 28.79 -3.43 6.26
CA ALA A 229 27.79 -2.60 6.96
C ALA A 229 27.74 -1.18 6.40
N ILE A 230 28.90 -0.53 6.24
CA ILE A 230 29.00 0.83 5.68
C ILE A 230 28.49 0.86 4.25
N MET A 231 28.89 -0.09 3.40
CA MET A 231 28.41 -0.20 2.03
C MET A 231 26.89 -0.34 1.97
N GLN A 232 26.27 -1.15 2.85
CA GLN A 232 24.82 -1.29 2.88
C GLN A 232 24.13 0.01 3.32
N ILE A 233 24.71 0.73 4.29
CA ILE A 233 24.19 2.04 4.72
C ILE A 233 24.29 3.05 3.57
N CYS A 234 25.45 3.15 2.91
CA CYS A 234 25.64 4.00 1.74
C CYS A 234 24.65 3.64 0.62
N TYR A 235 24.42 2.35 0.37
CA TYR A 235 23.48 1.89 -0.65
C TYR A 235 22.04 2.31 -0.35
N ILE A 236 21.59 2.17 0.91
CA ILE A 236 20.26 2.62 1.33
C ILE A 236 20.12 4.14 1.18
N ILE A 237 21.13 4.91 1.57
CA ILE A 237 21.08 6.37 1.48
C ILE A 237 21.02 6.80 0.01
N THR A 238 21.89 6.24 -0.84
CA THR A 238 22.11 6.73 -2.21
C THR A 238 21.10 6.24 -3.24
N VAL A 239 20.43 5.11 -3.02
CA VAL A 239 19.54 4.52 -4.03
C VAL A 239 18.07 4.78 -3.70
N PRO A 240 17.37 5.53 -4.56
CA PRO A 240 15.95 5.76 -4.38
C PRO A 240 15.19 4.46 -4.61
N VAL A 241 14.27 4.18 -3.70
CA VAL A 241 13.25 3.13 -3.86
C VAL A 241 11.91 3.70 -3.45
N GLU A 242 10.85 2.91 -3.62
CA GLU A 242 9.51 3.34 -3.22
C GLU A 242 9.51 3.68 -1.72
N TYR A 243 9.13 4.92 -1.38
CA TYR A 243 9.17 5.51 -0.04
C TYR A 243 10.57 5.73 0.56
N ASN A 244 11.63 5.66 -0.25
CA ASN A 244 12.97 6.09 0.13
C ASN A 244 13.42 7.25 -0.75
N ASP A 245 13.06 8.45 -0.32
CA ASP A 245 13.44 9.70 -0.97
C ASP A 245 14.57 10.41 -0.21
N SER A 246 15.41 9.70 0.57
CA SER A 246 16.47 10.31 1.38
C SER A 246 17.40 11.24 0.59
N VAL A 247 17.90 10.78 -0.56
CA VAL A 247 18.70 11.63 -1.47
C VAL A 247 17.87 12.78 -1.99
N LYS A 248 16.66 12.53 -2.50
CA LYS A 248 15.82 13.61 -3.04
C LYS A 248 15.56 14.67 -1.97
N ASN A 249 15.23 14.29 -0.74
CA ASN A 249 14.98 15.20 0.37
C ASN A 249 16.24 15.99 0.79
N LEU A 250 17.42 15.35 0.78
CA LEU A 250 18.68 16.02 1.10
C LEU A 250 19.07 17.05 0.02
N PHE A 251 18.82 16.76 -1.25
CA PHE A 251 19.19 17.63 -2.38
C PHE A 251 18.04 18.51 -2.89
N HIS A 252 16.81 18.34 -2.39
CA HIS A 252 15.62 19.09 -2.82
C HIS A 252 15.74 20.59 -2.58
N LYS A 253 16.60 21.02 -1.65
CA LYS A 253 16.87 22.44 -1.41
C LYS A 253 17.62 23.14 -2.55
N ASN A 254 18.35 22.40 -3.38
CA ASN A 254 19.24 22.97 -4.40
C ASN A 254 18.86 22.58 -5.83
N PHE A 255 17.97 21.60 -6.00
CA PHE A 255 17.47 21.16 -7.30
C PHE A 255 15.96 21.21 -7.29
N GLU A 256 15.39 22.38 -7.58
CA GLU A 256 14.03 22.48 -8.11
C GLU A 256 13.96 21.70 -9.42
N SER A 257 13.81 20.38 -9.32
CA SER A 257 13.55 19.57 -10.50
C SER A 257 12.18 20.00 -11.03
N LYS A 258 12.18 20.68 -12.19
CA LYS A 258 10.99 21.18 -12.90
C LYS A 258 9.84 20.18 -13.04
N GLY A 259 10.07 18.87 -12.81
CA GLY A 259 9.06 17.81 -12.84
C GLY A 259 8.36 17.46 -11.52
N ASN A 260 8.89 17.78 -10.33
CA ASN A 260 8.26 17.36 -9.06
C ASN A 260 7.19 18.36 -8.62
N ILE A 261 5.96 17.90 -8.42
CA ILE A 261 4.82 18.72 -7.97
C ILE A 261 4.76 18.71 -6.44
N THR A 262 4.69 19.89 -5.83
CA THR A 262 4.57 20.03 -4.38
C THR A 262 3.16 19.67 -3.92
N TYR A 263 3.03 19.36 -2.62
CA TYR A 263 1.74 19.06 -2.01
C TYR A 263 0.73 20.22 -2.17
N SER A 264 1.19 21.46 -1.99
CA SER A 264 0.35 22.66 -2.14
C SER A 264 -0.10 22.85 -3.59
N GLU A 265 0.80 22.65 -4.57
CA GLU A 265 0.45 22.70 -5.99
C GLU A 265 -0.59 21.62 -6.33
N PHE A 266 -0.37 20.37 -5.91
CA PHE A 266 -1.27 19.24 -6.20
C PHE A 266 -2.70 19.47 -5.69
N TYR A 267 -2.87 20.06 -4.51
CA TYR A 267 -4.20 20.29 -3.95
C TYR A 267 -4.80 21.66 -4.28
N SER A 268 -3.99 22.65 -4.68
CA SER A 268 -4.39 24.01 -5.07
C SER A 268 -5.57 24.57 -4.25
N GLN A 269 -5.44 24.57 -2.92
CA GLN A 269 -6.55 24.87 -2.00
C GLN A 269 -7.16 26.26 -2.24
N SER A 270 -6.35 27.25 -2.63
CA SER A 270 -6.78 28.60 -3.01
C SER A 270 -7.76 28.57 -4.19
N LEU A 271 -7.38 27.89 -5.29
CA LEU A 271 -8.16 27.76 -6.51
C LEU A 271 -9.52 27.10 -6.23
N PHE A 272 -9.51 25.96 -5.54
CA PHE A 272 -10.74 25.21 -5.27
C PHE A 272 -11.63 25.87 -4.21
N SER A 273 -11.06 26.66 -3.29
CA SER A 273 -11.85 27.49 -2.37
C SER A 273 -12.57 28.62 -3.10
N LYS A 274 -11.92 29.24 -4.10
CA LYS A 274 -12.54 30.24 -4.98
C LYS A 274 -13.72 29.64 -5.75
N ILE A 275 -13.54 28.47 -6.36
CA ILE A 275 -14.61 27.76 -7.07
C ILE A 275 -15.83 27.55 -6.18
N LYS A 276 -15.64 26.99 -4.97
CA LYS A 276 -16.76 26.73 -4.04
C LYS A 276 -17.51 28.00 -3.67
N LYS A 277 -16.79 29.10 -3.43
CA LYS A 277 -17.40 30.39 -3.07
C LYS A 277 -18.24 30.95 -4.20
N ASP A 278 -17.72 30.91 -5.42
CA ASP A 278 -18.36 31.50 -6.60
C ASP A 278 -19.69 30.81 -6.96
N VAL A 279 -19.78 29.49 -6.79
CA VAL A 279 -21.04 28.74 -7.03
C VAL A 279 -21.87 28.50 -5.79
N ASN A 280 -21.50 29.10 -4.65
CA ASN A 280 -22.16 28.86 -3.36
C ASN A 280 -22.35 27.36 -3.06
N TYR A 281 -21.26 26.60 -3.22
CA TYR A 281 -21.26 25.14 -3.15
C TYR A 281 -21.83 24.63 -1.82
N ASN A 282 -22.81 23.73 -1.91
CA ASN A 282 -23.57 23.21 -0.77
C ASN A 282 -23.65 21.67 -0.78
N GLY A 283 -22.58 21.00 -1.24
CA GLY A 283 -22.47 19.54 -1.20
C GLY A 283 -23.06 18.83 -2.42
N GLU A 284 -23.27 19.54 -3.53
CA GLU A 284 -23.73 18.93 -4.78
C GLU A 284 -22.71 17.92 -5.31
N ALA A 285 -23.20 16.90 -6.01
CA ALA A 285 -22.35 15.83 -6.49
C ALA A 285 -21.52 16.29 -7.69
N VAL A 286 -20.22 16.04 -7.63
CA VAL A 286 -19.26 16.50 -8.63
C VAL A 286 -18.41 15.36 -9.19
N ILE A 287 -17.85 15.58 -10.38
CA ILE A 287 -16.80 14.75 -10.95
C ILE A 287 -15.57 15.59 -11.35
N ALA A 288 -14.39 15.00 -11.19
CA ALA A 288 -13.13 15.48 -11.72
C ALA A 288 -12.89 14.89 -13.11
N PHE A 289 -12.54 15.74 -14.07
CA PHE A 289 -12.14 15.30 -15.41
C PHE A 289 -10.72 15.77 -15.74
N GLY A 290 -9.83 14.83 -16.05
CA GLY A 290 -8.43 15.12 -16.38
C GLY A 290 -7.47 15.28 -15.21
N TYR A 291 -7.84 14.87 -14.00
CA TYR A 291 -6.96 14.85 -12.84
C TYR A 291 -7.51 13.91 -11.76
N HIS A 292 -6.73 13.66 -10.71
CA HIS A 292 -7.16 12.77 -9.63
C HIS A 292 -8.34 13.37 -8.85
N PRO A 293 -9.46 12.63 -8.68
CA PRO A 293 -10.59 13.05 -7.84
C PRO A 293 -10.22 13.36 -6.38
N ALA A 294 -9.11 12.80 -5.89
CA ALA A 294 -8.57 13.10 -4.56
C ALA A 294 -8.35 14.60 -4.33
N VAL A 295 -8.08 15.38 -5.39
CA VAL A 295 -7.99 16.84 -5.32
C VAL A 295 -9.32 17.44 -4.88
N LEU A 296 -10.43 16.99 -5.46
CA LEU A 296 -11.78 17.45 -5.10
C LEU A 296 -12.18 17.00 -3.70
N THR A 297 -11.99 15.71 -3.38
CA THR A 297 -12.33 15.18 -2.04
C THR A 297 -11.55 15.89 -0.94
N TYR A 298 -10.26 16.15 -1.15
CA TYR A 298 -9.43 16.89 -0.18
C TYR A 298 -9.92 18.32 0.03
N ASN A 299 -10.39 18.97 -1.04
CA ASN A 299 -10.97 20.31 -0.98
C ASN A 299 -12.44 20.33 -0.50
N GLY A 300 -12.99 19.20 -0.06
CA GLY A 300 -14.31 19.11 0.57
C GLY A 300 -15.48 19.05 -0.40
N PHE A 301 -15.24 18.67 -1.66
CA PHE A 301 -16.32 18.36 -2.60
C PHE A 301 -16.87 16.94 -2.38
N ASN A 302 -18.17 16.78 -2.61
CA ASN A 302 -18.90 15.51 -2.64
C ASN A 302 -18.73 14.85 -4.02
N THR A 303 -17.74 13.95 -4.12
CA THR A 303 -17.34 13.34 -5.39
C THR A 303 -18.14 12.06 -5.69
N ILE A 304 -18.60 11.92 -6.93
CA ILE A 304 -19.15 10.67 -7.48
C ILE A 304 -18.01 9.71 -7.84
N ASP A 305 -16.88 10.27 -8.23
CA ASP A 305 -15.63 9.59 -8.56
C ASP A 305 -14.68 9.50 -7.36
N GLY A 306 -13.60 8.74 -7.51
CA GLY A 306 -12.67 8.52 -6.41
C GLY A 306 -11.67 7.39 -6.63
N TYR A 307 -10.69 7.33 -5.73
CA TYR A 307 -9.83 6.16 -5.58
C TYR A 307 -10.20 5.40 -4.30
N MET A 308 -10.91 4.29 -4.46
CA MET A 308 -11.53 3.54 -3.35
C MET A 308 -11.14 2.05 -3.43
N ASN A 309 -10.59 1.53 -2.34
CA ASN A 309 -10.10 0.15 -2.26
C ASN A 309 -11.21 -0.89 -2.07
N SER A 310 -12.38 -0.49 -1.59
CA SER A 310 -13.50 -1.36 -1.26
C SER A 310 -14.79 -0.54 -1.23
N TYR A 311 -15.77 -0.93 -2.05
CA TYR A 311 -17.08 -0.29 -2.14
C TYR A 311 -18.09 -1.25 -2.82
N PRO A 312 -19.40 -0.97 -2.79
CA PRO A 312 -20.40 -1.86 -3.38
C PRO A 312 -20.17 -2.14 -4.87
N LEU A 313 -20.25 -3.41 -5.26
CA LEU A 313 -20.16 -3.85 -6.66
C LEU A 313 -21.29 -3.25 -7.51
N THR A 314 -22.46 -3.02 -6.91
CA THR A 314 -23.59 -2.32 -7.55
C THR A 314 -23.19 -0.91 -7.99
N TYR A 315 -22.48 -0.17 -7.13
CA TYR A 315 -21.95 1.15 -7.47
C TYR A 315 -20.86 1.06 -8.55
N MET A 316 -19.99 0.05 -8.50
CA MET A 316 -18.98 -0.16 -9.55
C MET A 316 -19.63 -0.35 -10.93
N LYS A 317 -20.68 -1.17 -11.02
CA LYS A 317 -21.41 -1.40 -12.27
C LYS A 317 -22.07 -0.13 -12.78
N LYS A 318 -22.73 0.62 -11.89
CA LYS A 318 -23.33 1.91 -12.24
C LYS A 318 -22.30 2.93 -12.70
N PHE A 319 -21.15 3.02 -12.03
CA PHE A 319 -20.06 3.89 -12.48
C PHE A 319 -19.45 3.41 -13.81
N ARG A 320 -19.36 2.10 -14.05
CA ARG A 320 -18.94 1.54 -15.34
C ARG A 320 -19.85 2.02 -16.47
N GLU A 321 -21.17 2.04 -16.25
CA GLU A 321 -22.15 2.55 -17.22
C GLU A 321 -21.98 4.05 -17.47
N LEU A 322 -21.62 4.84 -16.45
CA LEU A 322 -21.29 6.26 -16.60
C LEU A 322 -20.13 6.46 -17.59
N ILE A 323 -19.07 5.67 -17.47
CA ILE A 323 -17.85 5.82 -18.30
C ILE A 323 -17.82 4.91 -19.53
N ALA A 324 -18.90 4.16 -19.81
CA ALA A 324 -18.96 3.19 -20.89
C ALA A 324 -18.57 3.77 -22.27
N PRO A 325 -18.97 5.00 -22.64
CA PRO A 325 -18.56 5.57 -23.92
C PRO A 325 -17.04 5.70 -24.08
N GLU A 326 -16.31 6.11 -23.03
CA GLU A 326 -14.83 6.15 -23.09
C GLU A 326 -14.23 4.74 -23.12
N LEU A 327 -14.80 3.80 -22.36
CA LEU A 327 -14.30 2.42 -22.32
C LEU A 327 -14.47 1.71 -23.67
N GLU A 328 -15.38 2.14 -24.54
CA GLU A 328 -15.52 1.68 -25.93
C GLU A 328 -14.40 2.16 -26.86
N ILE A 329 -13.76 3.27 -26.52
CA ILE A 329 -12.67 3.85 -27.29
C ILE A 329 -11.33 3.24 -26.85
N ASN A 330 -11.12 3.07 -25.54
CA ASN A 330 -9.84 2.64 -24.99
C ASN A 330 -9.90 1.28 -24.27
N GLU A 331 -9.49 0.23 -24.98
CA GLU A 331 -9.45 -1.14 -24.45
C GLU A 331 -8.54 -1.29 -23.22
N ARG A 332 -7.46 -0.49 -23.13
CA ARG A 332 -6.56 -0.54 -21.96
C ARG A 332 -7.27 -0.06 -20.70
N ASP A 333 -8.03 1.04 -20.78
CA ASP A 333 -8.77 1.58 -19.64
C ASP A 333 -9.96 0.68 -19.29
N ARG A 334 -10.61 0.07 -20.30
CA ARG A 334 -11.65 -0.95 -20.11
C ARG A 334 -11.11 -2.15 -19.33
N ALA A 335 -10.04 -2.76 -19.81
CA ALA A 335 -9.42 -3.91 -19.15
C ALA A 335 -8.96 -3.55 -17.73
N TYR A 336 -8.37 -2.36 -17.54
CA TYR A 336 -7.95 -1.89 -16.23
C TYR A 336 -9.13 -1.74 -15.25
N PHE A 337 -10.21 -1.08 -15.68
CA PHE A 337 -11.39 -0.88 -14.84
C PHE A 337 -12.10 -2.21 -14.55
N ASP A 338 -12.28 -3.07 -15.54
CA ASP A 338 -13.03 -4.33 -15.41
C ASP A 338 -12.28 -5.37 -14.57
N MET A 339 -10.95 -5.39 -14.60
CA MET A 339 -10.13 -6.33 -13.82
C MET A 339 -9.84 -5.88 -12.39
N TRP A 340 -9.85 -4.56 -12.13
CA TRP A 340 -9.49 -4.00 -10.83
C TRP A 340 -10.50 -2.99 -10.29
N GLY A 341 -10.92 -1.99 -11.06
CA GLY A 341 -11.99 -1.08 -10.65
C GLY A 341 -11.73 -0.29 -9.36
N GLY A 342 -10.48 -0.16 -8.90
CA GLY A 342 -10.16 0.62 -7.70
C GLY A 342 -10.28 2.13 -7.94
N ARG A 343 -10.00 2.58 -9.16
CA ARG A 343 -10.12 3.98 -9.60
C ARG A 343 -11.44 4.16 -10.33
N LEU A 344 -12.40 4.77 -9.65
CA LEU A 344 -13.64 5.27 -10.22
C LEU A 344 -13.31 6.61 -10.86
N TYR A 345 -12.60 6.63 -11.99
CA TYR A 345 -12.17 7.86 -12.65
C TYR A 345 -12.95 8.03 -13.95
N VAL A 346 -13.20 9.29 -14.33
CA VAL A 346 -13.66 9.60 -15.68
C VAL A 346 -12.42 9.64 -16.58
N TYR A 347 -12.18 8.53 -17.26
CA TYR A 347 -11.02 8.35 -18.15
C TYR A 347 -11.12 9.24 -19.40
N SER A 348 -9.98 9.45 -20.06
CA SER A 348 -9.92 10.13 -21.35
C SER A 348 -8.68 9.69 -22.11
N SER A 349 -8.90 9.29 -23.36
CA SER A 349 -7.87 9.03 -24.37
C SER A 349 -7.18 10.30 -24.87
N GLU A 350 -7.80 11.46 -24.68
CA GLU A 350 -7.30 12.78 -25.11
C GLU A 350 -6.56 13.52 -23.98
N MET A 351 -6.79 13.17 -22.71
CA MET A 351 -6.20 13.85 -21.56
C MET A 351 -5.88 12.90 -20.40
N SER A 352 -4.60 12.79 -20.06
CA SER A 352 -4.14 12.03 -18.89
C SER A 352 -4.58 12.66 -17.56
N TYR A 353 -4.96 11.87 -16.56
CA TYR A 353 -5.23 12.38 -15.21
C TYR A 353 -3.94 12.67 -14.40
N GLU A 354 -2.77 12.30 -14.90
CA GLU A 354 -1.50 12.44 -14.16
C GLU A 354 -1.19 13.93 -13.90
N PRO A 355 -0.64 14.28 -12.72
CA PRO A 355 -0.32 15.66 -12.38
C PRO A 355 0.80 16.20 -13.27
N THR A 356 0.62 17.40 -13.81
CA THR A 356 1.60 18.06 -14.69
C THR A 356 1.50 19.58 -14.56
N ARG A 357 2.63 20.28 -14.74
CA ARG A 357 2.67 21.74 -14.84
C ARG A 357 2.25 22.24 -16.23
N ASN A 358 2.22 21.37 -17.22
CA ASN A 358 1.78 21.70 -18.56
C ASN A 358 0.25 21.78 -18.57
N LYS A 359 -0.28 23.00 -18.61
CA LYS A 359 -1.72 23.25 -18.72
C LYS A 359 -2.24 22.77 -20.07
N VAL A 360 -3.45 22.20 -20.07
CA VAL A 360 -4.09 21.67 -21.27
C VAL A 360 -4.60 22.85 -22.10
N THR A 361 -4.10 23.00 -23.33
CA THR A 361 -4.49 24.10 -24.23
C THR A 361 -5.60 23.68 -25.19
N ASP A 362 -5.61 22.42 -25.60
CA ASP A 362 -6.57 21.90 -26.57
C ASP A 362 -7.91 21.57 -25.91
N SER A 363 -8.99 21.69 -26.68
CA SER A 363 -10.30 21.22 -26.23
C SER A 363 -10.41 19.71 -26.40
N VAL A 364 -11.07 19.06 -25.45
CA VAL A 364 -11.15 17.59 -25.35
C VAL A 364 -12.59 17.11 -25.32
N ASN A 365 -12.84 15.90 -25.77
CA ASN A 365 -14.15 15.27 -25.65
C ASN A 365 -14.33 14.65 -24.26
N LEU A 366 -15.52 14.85 -23.68
CA LEU A 366 -15.96 14.13 -22.50
C LEU A 366 -16.92 13.02 -22.92
N ASN A 367 -16.50 11.77 -22.74
CA ASN A 367 -17.24 10.59 -23.20
C ASN A 367 -17.91 9.87 -22.01
N ILE A 368 -19.01 10.44 -21.52
CA ILE A 368 -19.81 9.86 -20.42
C ILE A 368 -21.29 9.72 -20.78
N ASN A 369 -21.96 8.80 -20.10
CA ASN A 369 -23.41 8.64 -20.17
C ASN A 369 -24.10 9.65 -19.24
N MET A 370 -24.67 10.71 -19.82
CA MET A 370 -25.33 11.79 -19.08
C MET A 370 -26.60 11.35 -18.32
N ASN A 371 -27.26 10.28 -18.75
CA ASN A 371 -28.40 9.72 -18.01
C ASN A 371 -27.93 9.15 -16.68
N ILE A 372 -26.86 8.35 -16.69
CA ILE A 372 -26.27 7.80 -15.46
C ILE A 372 -25.69 8.90 -14.58
N PHE A 373 -25.05 9.92 -15.17
CA PHE A 373 -24.57 11.08 -14.42
C PHE A 373 -25.71 11.77 -13.66
N SER A 374 -26.86 11.93 -14.31
CA SER A 374 -28.07 12.49 -13.69
C SER A 374 -28.63 11.60 -12.58
N GLU A 375 -28.67 10.28 -12.78
CA GLU A 375 -29.11 9.33 -11.75
C GLU A 375 -28.19 9.29 -10.52
N LEU A 376 -26.89 9.56 -10.72
CA LEU A 376 -25.90 9.74 -9.65
C LEU A 376 -25.97 11.14 -9.02
N LYS A 377 -26.97 11.94 -9.39
CA LYS A 377 -27.21 13.32 -8.93
C LYS A 377 -26.07 14.27 -9.30
N GLY A 378 -25.34 13.96 -10.36
CA GLY A 378 -24.27 14.79 -10.90
C GLY A 378 -24.78 16.17 -11.30
N LYS A 379 -24.13 17.20 -10.74
CA LYS A 379 -24.42 18.60 -11.02
C LYS A 379 -23.24 19.31 -11.68
N TYR A 380 -22.04 19.16 -11.11
CA TYR A 380 -20.86 19.86 -11.60
C TYR A 380 -19.80 18.93 -12.17
N ILE A 381 -19.16 19.39 -13.24
CA ILE A 381 -17.98 18.76 -13.84
C ILE A 381 -16.85 19.77 -13.75
N LEU A 382 -15.83 19.45 -12.96
CA LEU A 382 -14.64 20.27 -12.82
C LEU A 382 -13.57 19.67 -13.71
N SER A 383 -13.35 20.26 -14.88
CA SER A 383 -12.45 19.72 -15.91
C SER A 383 -11.14 20.50 -15.98
N ARG A 384 -10.01 19.79 -16.16
CA ARG A 384 -8.70 20.40 -16.43
C ARG A 384 -8.54 20.87 -17.88
N GLY A 385 -9.38 20.37 -18.79
CA GLY A 385 -9.41 20.76 -20.21
C GLY A 385 -10.77 21.32 -20.61
N LYS A 386 -10.82 22.20 -21.61
CA LYS A 386 -12.10 22.71 -22.13
C LYS A 386 -12.84 21.58 -22.85
N ILE A 387 -14.10 21.34 -22.50
CA ILE A 387 -14.93 20.27 -23.09
C ILE A 387 -15.51 20.75 -24.43
N LYS A 388 -15.12 20.07 -25.52
CA LYS A 388 -15.51 20.39 -26.90
C LYS A 388 -16.98 20.07 -27.17
N ASN A 389 -17.45 18.90 -26.73
CA ASN A 389 -18.81 18.39 -26.95
C ASN A 389 -19.80 18.80 -25.83
N SER A 390 -19.59 19.96 -25.21
CA SER A 390 -20.42 20.40 -24.07
C SER A 390 -21.89 20.63 -24.45
N ASP A 391 -22.15 21.18 -25.64
CA ASP A 391 -23.51 21.39 -26.15
C ASP A 391 -24.24 20.05 -26.39
N GLU A 392 -23.55 19.05 -26.93
CA GLU A 392 -24.11 17.71 -27.18
C GLU A 392 -24.45 16.98 -25.87
N LEU A 393 -23.65 17.20 -24.82
CA LEU A 393 -23.89 16.66 -23.49
C LEU A 393 -24.94 17.45 -22.69
N GLY A 394 -25.38 18.60 -23.21
CA GLY A 394 -26.31 19.50 -22.51
C GLY A 394 -25.72 20.10 -21.24
N ILE A 395 -24.40 20.33 -21.19
CA ILE A 395 -23.72 20.97 -20.05
C ILE A 395 -23.26 22.38 -20.42
N LYS A 396 -23.39 23.33 -19.49
CA LYS A 396 -23.04 24.74 -19.69
C LYS A 396 -21.75 25.08 -18.94
N LEU A 397 -20.81 25.72 -19.64
CA LEU A 397 -19.63 26.32 -18.99
C LEU A 397 -20.09 27.52 -18.13
N LEU A 398 -19.88 27.44 -16.81
CA LEU A 398 -20.19 28.51 -15.88
C LEU A 398 -19.04 29.52 -15.80
N ASN A 399 -17.82 29.03 -15.58
CA ASN A 399 -16.65 29.88 -15.44
C ASN A 399 -15.34 29.08 -15.66
N THR A 400 -14.24 29.81 -15.88
CA THR A 400 -12.88 29.26 -15.94
C THR A 400 -12.04 29.84 -14.82
N TYR A 401 -11.33 28.97 -14.12
CA TYR A 401 -10.50 29.30 -12.97
C TYR A 401 -9.06 28.98 -13.28
N ASP A 402 -8.18 29.94 -13.10
CA ASP A 402 -6.75 29.74 -13.28
C ASP A 402 -5.96 30.34 -12.11
N ASP A 403 -4.83 29.71 -11.82
CA ASP A 403 -3.80 30.21 -10.90
C ASP A 403 -2.47 30.20 -11.65
N GLU A 404 -1.86 31.38 -11.85
CA GLU A 404 -0.58 31.51 -12.55
C GLU A 404 0.55 30.75 -11.84
N SER A 405 0.46 30.64 -10.51
CA SER A 405 1.41 29.89 -9.69
C SER A 405 1.05 28.42 -9.52
N GLY A 406 -0.17 28.04 -9.95
CA GLY A 406 -0.72 26.69 -9.82
C GLY A 406 -0.52 25.84 -11.07
N ILE A 407 -0.83 24.55 -10.93
CA ILE A 407 -0.70 23.57 -12.02
C ILE A 407 -2.02 23.33 -12.78
N TYR A 408 -3.11 23.95 -12.32
CA TYR A 408 -4.45 23.72 -12.87
C TYR A 408 -5.02 25.00 -13.48
N THR A 409 -5.60 24.83 -14.65
CA THR A 409 -6.75 25.62 -15.13
C THR A 409 -7.97 24.72 -15.01
N ILE A 410 -9.04 25.19 -14.37
CA ILE A 410 -10.28 24.43 -14.17
C ILE A 410 -11.44 25.11 -14.89
N TYR A 411 -12.05 24.37 -15.81
CA TYR A 411 -13.29 24.72 -16.48
C TYR A 411 -14.44 24.09 -15.72
N LEU A 412 -15.32 24.93 -15.16
CA LEU A 412 -16.46 24.47 -14.38
C LEU A 412 -17.71 24.41 -15.26
N TYR A 413 -18.24 23.21 -15.43
CA TYR A 413 -19.50 22.97 -16.15
C TYR A 413 -20.61 22.60 -15.18
N GLU A 414 -21.82 23.04 -15.49
CA GLU A 414 -23.07 22.66 -14.82
C GLU A 414 -23.99 21.96 -15.82
N ARG A 415 -24.69 20.93 -15.36
CA ARG A 415 -25.72 20.23 -16.13
C ARG A 415 -27.04 20.98 -16.12
#